data_AF-A0A0G0HDS4-F1
#
_entry.id   AF-A0A0G0HDS4-F1
#
_cell.length_a   1.000
_cell.length_b   1.000
_cell.length_c   1.000
_cell.angle_alpha   90.00
_cell.angle_beta   90.00
_cell.angle_gamma   90.00
#
_symmetry.space_group_name_H-M   'P 1'
#
loop_
_entity.id
_entity.type
_entity.pdbx_description
1 polymer ?
#
loop_
_entity_poly.entity_id
_entity_poly.type
_entity_poly.pdbx_seq_one_letter_code
_entity_poly.pdbx_strand_id
1 'polypeptide(L)' 'MKSVWDYDPKELKKTEKGRILLLERQINYGPEKGEKIILSDVKKYWDELNLAPKRKKLMQLFI' A
#
# COMPACT_ATOMS: atom_id res chain seq x y z
N MET A 1 8.30 -13.12 2.78
CA MET A 1 7.20 -12.13 2.70
C MET A 1 6.90 -11.88 1.23
N LYS A 2 5.62 -11.76 0.86
CA LYS A 2 5.22 -11.46 -0.52
C LYS A 2 5.21 -9.95 -0.76
N SER A 3 5.82 -9.53 -1.85
CA SER A 3 5.88 -8.15 -2.35
C SER A 3 4.72 -7.86 -3.30
N VAL A 4 4.59 -6.62 -3.80
CA VAL A 4 3.61 -6.28 -4.86
C VAL A 4 3.79 -7.19 -6.08
N TRP A 5 5.05 -7.53 -6.41
CA TRP A 5 5.44 -8.32 -7.57
C TRP A 5 4.94 -9.78 -7.56
N ASP A 6 4.48 -10.29 -6.41
CA ASP A 6 3.96 -11.66 -6.27
C ASP A 6 2.47 -11.78 -6.66
N TYR A 7 1.84 -10.68 -7.06
CA TYR A 7 0.41 -10.61 -7.36
C TYR A 7 0.17 -9.98 -8.74
N ASP A 8 -0.99 -10.29 -9.35
CA ASP A 8 -1.49 -9.52 -10.49
C ASP A 8 -2.21 -8.25 -10.00
N PRO A 9 -1.65 -7.05 -10.20
CA PRO A 9 -2.26 -5.82 -9.72
C PRO A 9 -3.62 -5.54 -10.38
N LYS A 10 -3.85 -6.02 -11.62
CA LYS A 10 -5.10 -5.78 -12.35
C LYS A 10 -6.25 -6.53 -11.70
N GLU A 11 -6.02 -7.76 -11.27
CA GLU A 11 -7.02 -8.56 -10.57
C GLU A 11 -7.31 -8.01 -9.17
N LEU A 12 -6.26 -7.62 -8.42
CA LEU A 12 -6.43 -7.04 -7.09
C LEU A 12 -7.19 -5.71 -7.12
N LYS A 13 -6.95 -4.86 -8.12
CA LYS A 13 -7.62 -3.56 -8.26
C LYS A 13 -9.13 -3.67 -8.51
N LYS A 14 -9.68 -4.86 -8.83
CA LYS A 14 -11.13 -5.07 -9.02
C LYS A 14 -11.92 -4.96 -7.72
N THR A 15 -11.31 -5.27 -6.57
CA THR A 15 -11.99 -5.26 -5.27
C THR A 15 -11.35 -4.25 -4.33
N GLU A 16 -12.12 -3.73 -3.37
CA GLU A 16 -11.60 -2.80 -2.37
C GLU A 16 -10.53 -3.44 -1.50
N LYS A 17 -10.77 -4.67 -1.00
CA LYS A 17 -9.77 -5.43 -0.24
C LYS A 17 -8.47 -5.63 -1.01
N GLY A 18 -8.56 -5.90 -2.32
CA GLY A 18 -7.37 -6.05 -3.16
C GLY A 18 -6.61 -4.73 -3.34
N ARG A 19 -7.30 -3.58 -3.44
CA ARG A 19 -6.66 -2.25 -3.47
C ARG A 19 -5.95 -1.93 -2.15
N ILE A 20 -6.58 -2.22 -1.01
CA ILE A 20 -5.97 -2.05 0.32
C ILE A 20 -4.72 -2.92 0.46
N LEU A 21 -4.81 -4.18 0.04
CA LEU A 21 -3.66 -5.10 0.03
C LEU A 21 -2.53 -4.55 -0.84
N LEU A 22 -2.84 -4.07 -2.06
CA LEU A 22 -1.83 -3.51 -2.96
C LEU A 22 -1.14 -2.30 -2.31
N LEU A 23 -1.92 -1.37 -1.74
CA LEU A 23 -1.43 -0.18 -1.06
C LEU A 23 -0.52 -0.54 0.13
N GLU A 24 -0.93 -1.50 0.96
CA GLU A 24 -0.11 -2.03 2.05
C GLU A 24 1.24 -2.55 1.54
N ARG A 25 1.23 -3.35 0.46
CA ARG A 25 2.45 -3.93 -0.11
C ARG A 25 3.36 -2.85 -0.70
N GLN A 26 2.80 -1.84 -1.38
CA GLN A 26 3.56 -0.72 -1.93
C GLN A 26 4.24 0.09 -0.82
N ILE A 27 3.57 0.36 0.30
CA ILE A 27 4.17 1.10 1.43
C ILE A 27 5.24 0.26 2.15
N ASN A 28 4.97 -1.04 2.35
CA ASN A 28 5.88 -1.91 3.10
C ASN A 28 7.15 -2.25 2.33
N TYR A 29 7.02 -2.58 1.04
CA TYR A 29 8.09 -3.14 0.21
C TYR A 29 8.54 -2.23 -0.92
N GLY A 30 7.83 -1.13 -1.16
CA GLY A 30 8.08 -0.21 -2.26
C GLY A 30 7.07 -0.39 -3.40
N PRO A 31 6.71 0.70 -4.10
CA PRO A 31 5.85 0.63 -5.27
C PRO A 31 6.60 0.01 -6.46
N GLU A 32 5.84 -0.38 -7.49
CA GLU A 32 6.44 -0.73 -8.77
C GLU A 32 7.17 0.47 -9.37
N LYS A 33 8.15 0.20 -10.25
CA LYS A 33 8.99 1.24 -10.84
C LYS A 33 8.13 2.26 -11.59
N GLY A 34 8.20 3.51 -11.14
CA GLY A 34 7.46 4.63 -11.75
C GLY A 34 6.06 4.86 -11.17
N GLU A 35 5.55 3.95 -10.33
CA GLU A 35 4.30 4.18 -9.61
C GLU A 35 4.53 5.05 -8.36
N LYS A 36 3.58 5.96 -8.11
CA LYS A 36 3.55 6.80 -6.91
C LYS A 36 2.41 6.37 -6.00
N ILE A 37 2.66 6.42 -4.71
CA ILE A 37 1.63 6.18 -3.69
C ILE A 37 0.80 7.46 -3.55
N ILE A 38 -0.52 7.33 -3.71
CA ILE A 38 -1.45 8.46 -3.63
C ILE A 38 -1.81 8.71 -2.16
N LEU A 39 -1.53 9.92 -1.67
CA LEU A 39 -1.76 10.27 -0.25
C LEU A 39 -3.24 10.15 0.17
N SER A 40 -4.20 10.44 -0.71
CA SER A 40 -5.62 10.30 -0.41
C SER A 40 -6.02 8.86 -0.12
N ASP A 41 -5.44 7.89 -0.82
CA ASP A 41 -5.72 6.47 -0.58
C ASP A 41 -5.11 6.01 0.74
N VAL A 42 -3.91 6.50 1.07
CA VAL A 42 -3.28 6.26 2.38
C VAL A 42 -4.16 6.80 3.50
N LYS A 43 -4.68 8.02 3.37
CA LYS A 43 -5.59 8.63 4.36
C LYS A 43 -6.89 7.85 4.49
N LYS A 44 -7.49 7.45 3.36
CA LYS A 44 -8.76 6.73 3.32
C LYS A 44 -8.68 5.38 4.03
N TYR A 45 -7.59 4.65 3.83
CA TYR A 45 -7.44 3.27 4.31
C TYR A 45 -6.51 3.12 5.53
N TRP A 46 -6.13 4.24 6.17
CA TRP A 46 -5.07 4.27 7.18
C TRP A 46 -5.25 3.25 8.31
N ASP A 47 -6.48 3.10 8.80
CA ASP A 47 -6.81 2.22 9.92
C ASP A 47 -6.86 0.73 9.51
N GLU A 48 -6.98 0.44 8.21
CA GLU A 48 -7.03 -0.92 7.66
C GLU A 48 -5.64 -1.43 7.25
N LEU A 49 -4.66 -0.55 7.07
CA LEU A 49 -3.32 -0.90 6.59
C LEU A 49 -2.47 -1.57 7.67
N ASN A 50 -2.00 -2.81 7.42
CA ASN A 50 -1.02 -3.48 8.27
C ASN A 50 0.41 -3.11 7.86
N LEU A 51 0.86 -1.93 8.32
CA LEU A 51 2.17 -1.38 7.99
C LEU A 51 3.25 -1.83 8.98
N ALA A 52 4.44 -2.12 8.46
CA ALA A 52 5.63 -2.35 9.27
C ALA A 52 5.90 -1.13 10.16
N PRO A 53 6.27 -1.29 11.45
CA PRO A 53 6.30 -0.18 12.41
C PRO A 53 7.11 1.04 11.96
N LYS A 54 8.26 0.83 11.31
CA LYS A 54 9.09 1.93 10.78
C LYS A 54 8.42 2.67 9.61
N ARG A 55 7.73 1.94 8.73
CA ARG A 55 6.98 2.51 7.61
C ARG A 55 5.77 3.29 8.09
N LYS A 56 5.04 2.76 9.08
CA LYS A 56 3.93 3.44 9.73
C LYS A 56 4.38 4.78 10.34
N LYS A 57 5.45 4.78 11.13
CA LYS A 57 6.03 6.00 11.72
C LYS A 57 6.47 7.02 10.66
N LEU A 58 7.11 6.56 9.58
CA LEU A 58 7.49 7.44 8.47
C LEU A 58 6.26 8.08 7.83
N MET A 59 5.23 7.29 7.50
CA MET A 59 4.02 7.80 6.88
C MET A 59 3.33 8.84 7.76
N GLN A 60 3.25 8.62 9.10
CA GLN A 60 2.67 9.57 10.06
C GLN A 60 3.28 10.98 10.02
N LEU A 61 4.48 11.17 9.49
CA LEU A 61 5.07 12.49 9.31
C LEU A 61 4.48 13.27 8.12
N PHE A 62 3.76 12.61 7.22
CA PHE A 62 3.22 13.15 5.98
C PHE A 62 1.69 13.21 5.92
N ILE A 63 0.98 12.64 6.91
CA ILE A 63 -0.49 12.50 6.94
C ILE A 63 -1.10 13.59 7.82
#